data_AF-A0AAN5BWN7-F1
#
_entry.id   AF-A0AAN5BWN7-F1
#
_cell.length_a   1.000
_cell.length_b   1.000
_cell.length_c   1.000
_cell.angle_alpha   90.00
_cell.angle_beta   90.00
_cell.angle_gamma   90.00
#
_symmetry.space_group_name_H-M   'P 1'
#
loop_
_entity.id
_entity.type
_entity.pdbx_description
1 polymer ?
#
loop_
_entity_poly.entity_id
_entity_poly.type
_entity_poly.pdbx_seq_one_letter_code
_entity_poly.pdbx_strand_id
1 'polypeptide(L)'
;MRSSPSCNRIAASRLVKSCQSVRGKINNIDPETYRILEHTRALYAARLAICELNGAGTHIPNACLPVTFPPPQKKGIFGFSLKSETPVNGVDPVPVQLLESCLKSLESRPQWWTSYSNSRQNAFVICQAARTENEKEELLNLHRSVVEGSNKLNQGLQEALRTAAAESLHHRAFVSEISNMNARLVHDMEETRSHFKAMIEKAFYEIESRAVSIVNTVTSVLGRVQAGVTNLDKVLKRLQALDTSLKEFQLRAESLHKSQLQQSEAVEFQSRLQEKLQTSVQISQALLDKAAATAANLQAMIDETSARYKDTPALRPLFSTSFSWTFFGLLLSLIASHNVKFALAMLIISARKYQYPQLMSCN
;
A
#
# COMPACT_ATOMS: atom_id res chain seq x y z
N MET A 1 63.45 -51.13 6.98
CA MET A 1 63.24 -51.28 5.52
C MET A 1 61.77 -51.58 5.26
N ARG A 2 61.13 -51.02 4.22
CA ARG A 2 59.80 -51.49 3.77
C ARG A 2 60.01 -52.54 2.67
N SER A 3 59.74 -53.81 2.97
CA SER A 3 59.77 -54.88 1.97
C SER A 3 58.67 -54.67 0.93
N SER A 4 58.99 -54.97 -0.33
CA SER A 4 58.00 -55.00 -1.42
C SER A 4 56.82 -55.89 -1.03
N PRO A 5 55.56 -55.49 -1.32
CA PRO A 5 54.41 -56.34 -1.06
C PRO A 5 54.55 -57.68 -1.79
N SER A 6 54.30 -58.78 -1.06
CA SER A 6 54.21 -60.12 -1.65
C SER A 6 53.11 -60.15 -2.71
N CYS A 7 53.24 -61.03 -3.69
CA CYS A 7 52.31 -61.17 -4.80
C CYS A 7 50.84 -61.26 -4.31
N ASN A 8 50.58 -62.07 -3.28
CA ASN A 8 49.28 -62.23 -2.64
C ASN A 8 48.78 -60.92 -1.99
N ARG A 9 49.66 -60.12 -1.37
CA ARG A 9 49.32 -58.80 -0.80
C ARG A 9 48.99 -57.77 -1.88
N ILE A 10 49.65 -57.83 -3.05
CA ILE A 10 49.28 -57.01 -4.22
C ILE A 10 47.90 -57.44 -4.74
N ALA A 11 47.66 -58.74 -4.89
CA ALA A 11 46.38 -59.29 -5.35
C ALA A 11 45.22 -58.82 -4.47
N ALA A 12 45.30 -59.06 -3.16
CA ALA A 12 44.26 -58.66 -2.20
C ALA A 12 44.05 -57.14 -2.18
N SER A 13 45.13 -56.35 -2.23
CA SER A 13 45.02 -54.89 -2.22
C SER A 13 44.40 -54.33 -3.50
N ARG A 14 44.56 -54.96 -4.67
CA ARG A 14 43.84 -54.56 -5.90
C ARG A 14 42.38 -54.98 -5.83
N LEU A 15 42.09 -56.23 -5.40
CA LEU A 15 40.72 -56.74 -5.24
C LEU A 15 39.86 -55.82 -4.38
N VAL A 16 40.33 -55.47 -3.18
CA VAL A 16 39.60 -54.59 -2.25
C VAL A 16 39.30 -53.23 -2.90
N LYS A 17 40.29 -52.61 -3.55
CA LYS A 17 40.12 -51.31 -4.23
C LYS A 17 39.14 -51.36 -5.39
N SER A 18 39.26 -52.35 -6.28
CA SER A 18 38.34 -52.48 -7.42
C SER A 18 36.92 -52.75 -6.93
N CYS A 19 36.73 -53.63 -5.93
CA CYS A 19 35.40 -53.89 -5.37
C CYS A 19 34.82 -52.71 -4.57
N GLN A 20 35.64 -51.87 -3.92
CA GLN A 20 35.21 -50.59 -3.34
C GLN A 20 34.77 -49.58 -4.42
N SER A 21 35.47 -49.51 -5.56
CA SER A 21 35.08 -48.61 -6.66
C SER A 21 33.79 -49.01 -7.39
N VAL A 22 33.36 -50.27 -7.30
CA VAL A 22 32.11 -50.75 -7.90
C VAL A 22 30.92 -50.43 -6.99
N ARG A 23 30.42 -49.21 -7.13
CA ARG A 23 29.32 -48.66 -6.32
C ARG A 23 27.96 -49.27 -6.69
N GLY A 24 27.50 -50.23 -5.90
CA GLY A 24 26.13 -50.74 -6.01
C GLY A 24 25.10 -49.75 -5.46
N LYS A 25 23.97 -49.56 -6.17
CA LYS A 25 22.76 -49.01 -5.56
C LYS A 25 21.98 -50.16 -4.94
N ILE A 26 21.62 -50.05 -3.66
CA ILE A 26 20.97 -51.11 -2.87
C ILE A 26 19.70 -51.67 -3.54
N ASN A 27 18.95 -50.81 -4.26
CA ASN A 27 17.60 -51.12 -4.72
C ASN A 27 17.50 -51.89 -6.04
N ASN A 28 18.62 -52.10 -6.77
CA ASN A 28 18.68 -52.98 -7.95
C ASN A 28 20.15 -53.31 -8.27
N ILE A 29 20.49 -54.59 -8.36
CA ILE A 29 21.78 -55.03 -8.91
C ILE A 29 21.68 -54.94 -10.44
N ASP A 30 22.26 -53.89 -10.99
CA ASP A 30 22.44 -53.73 -12.43
C ASP A 30 23.26 -54.91 -13.02
N PRO A 31 22.83 -55.52 -14.15
CA PRO A 31 23.56 -56.64 -14.77
C PRO A 31 25.01 -56.33 -15.13
N GLU A 32 25.35 -55.10 -15.52
CA GLU A 32 26.73 -54.72 -15.84
C GLU A 32 27.59 -54.66 -14.56
N THR A 33 27.05 -54.12 -13.47
CA THR A 33 27.66 -54.14 -12.12
C THR A 33 27.96 -55.58 -11.67
N TYR A 34 27.05 -56.53 -11.91
CA TYR A 34 27.32 -57.95 -11.64
C TYR A 34 28.45 -58.50 -12.52
N ARG A 35 28.44 -58.21 -13.83
CA ARG A 35 29.46 -58.65 -14.79
C ARG A 35 30.86 -58.12 -14.45
N ILE A 36 30.97 -56.87 -14.02
CA ILE A 36 32.22 -56.24 -13.56
C ILE A 36 32.74 -56.93 -12.29
N LEU A 37 31.87 -57.22 -11.32
CA LEU A 37 32.25 -57.91 -10.08
C LEU A 37 32.75 -59.33 -10.35
N GLU A 38 32.08 -60.10 -11.21
CA GLU A 38 32.55 -61.43 -11.61
C GLU A 38 33.90 -61.38 -12.35
N HIS A 39 34.10 -60.41 -13.25
CA HIS A 39 35.40 -60.21 -13.90
C HIS A 39 36.50 -59.88 -12.88
N THR A 40 36.22 -58.99 -11.92
CA THR A 40 37.18 -58.61 -10.86
C THR A 40 37.52 -59.77 -9.94
N ARG A 41 36.53 -60.59 -9.55
CA ARG A 41 36.71 -61.82 -8.76
C ARG A 41 37.57 -62.84 -9.52
N ALA A 42 37.25 -63.09 -10.79
CA ALA A 42 38.00 -64.03 -11.63
C ALA A 42 39.44 -63.55 -11.90
N LEU A 43 39.65 -62.25 -12.12
CA LEU A 43 40.96 -61.66 -12.35
C LEU A 43 41.87 -61.73 -11.11
N TYR A 44 41.33 -61.44 -9.92
CA TYR A 44 42.05 -61.68 -8.66
C TYR A 44 42.38 -63.16 -8.49
N ALA A 45 41.42 -64.06 -8.75
CA ALA A 45 41.60 -65.49 -8.56
C ALA A 45 42.69 -66.07 -9.47
N ALA A 46 42.73 -65.66 -10.74
CA ALA A 46 43.79 -66.03 -11.66
C ALA A 46 45.16 -65.50 -11.19
N ARG A 47 45.22 -64.24 -10.73
CA ARG A 47 46.45 -63.64 -10.20
C ARG A 47 46.95 -64.29 -8.92
N LEU A 48 46.08 -64.61 -7.97
CA LEU A 48 46.46 -65.30 -6.74
C LEU A 48 46.94 -66.72 -7.04
N ALA A 49 46.27 -67.44 -7.96
CA ALA A 49 46.77 -68.72 -8.44
C ALA A 49 48.16 -68.59 -9.06
N ILE A 50 48.41 -67.61 -9.93
CA ILE A 50 49.74 -67.34 -10.50
C ILE A 50 50.78 -67.01 -9.40
N CYS A 51 50.41 -66.28 -8.35
CA CYS A 51 51.28 -66.05 -7.20
C CYS A 51 51.65 -67.36 -6.48
N GLU A 52 50.70 -68.27 -6.29
CA GLU A 52 50.92 -69.59 -5.69
C GLU A 52 51.75 -70.50 -6.60
N LEU A 53 51.53 -70.47 -7.92
CA LEU A 53 52.34 -71.21 -8.90
C LEU A 53 53.82 -70.80 -8.81
N ASN A 54 54.08 -69.49 -8.78
CA ASN A 54 55.42 -68.94 -8.66
C ASN A 54 56.03 -69.20 -7.28
N GLY A 55 55.23 -69.14 -6.20
CA GLY A 55 55.65 -69.46 -4.84
C GLY A 55 56.05 -70.94 -4.67
N ALA A 56 55.38 -71.84 -5.40
CA ALA A 56 55.72 -73.27 -5.48
C ALA A 56 56.85 -73.59 -6.48
N GLY A 57 57.50 -72.59 -7.08
CA GLY A 57 58.57 -72.78 -8.07
C GLY A 57 58.10 -73.37 -9.41
N THR A 58 56.79 -73.35 -9.70
CA THR A 58 56.23 -73.93 -10.93
C THR A 58 56.11 -72.90 -12.05
N HIS A 59 56.30 -73.34 -13.30
CA HIS A 59 56.24 -72.48 -14.48
C HIS A 59 54.83 -71.89 -14.71
N ILE A 60 54.76 -70.57 -14.84
CA ILE A 60 53.52 -69.83 -15.14
C ILE A 60 53.16 -70.02 -16.63
N PRO A 61 51.94 -70.46 -17.00
CA PRO A 61 51.56 -70.62 -18.41
C PRO A 61 51.70 -69.33 -19.22
N ASN A 62 52.17 -69.42 -20.47
CA ASN A 62 52.43 -68.25 -21.32
C ASN A 62 51.20 -67.34 -21.50
N ALA A 63 50.00 -67.94 -21.62
CA ALA A 63 48.73 -67.21 -21.71
C ALA A 63 48.37 -66.42 -20.44
N CYS A 64 48.96 -66.75 -19.29
CA CYS A 64 48.79 -66.05 -18.03
C CYS A 64 49.80 -64.91 -17.81
N LEU A 65 50.84 -64.78 -18.64
CA LEU A 65 51.81 -63.68 -18.51
C LEU A 65 51.15 -62.28 -18.60
N PRO A 66 50.18 -62.00 -19.49
CA PRO A 66 49.48 -60.71 -19.52
C PRO A 66 48.56 -60.46 -18.31
N VAL A 67 48.22 -61.51 -17.56
CA VAL A 67 47.34 -61.44 -16.38
C VAL A 67 48.13 -61.11 -15.10
N THR A 68 49.46 -61.33 -15.12
CA THR A 68 50.37 -60.98 -14.01
C THR A 68 50.30 -59.50 -13.62
N PHE A 69 50.86 -59.15 -12.47
CA PHE A 69 51.08 -57.75 -12.15
C PHE A 69 52.18 -57.18 -13.06
N PRO A 70 51.96 -56.07 -13.77
CA PRO A 70 53.01 -55.45 -14.56
C PRO A 70 54.20 -55.13 -13.64
N PRO A 71 55.45 -55.40 -14.06
CA PRO A 71 56.61 -55.15 -13.22
C PRO A 71 56.64 -53.67 -12.82
N PRO A 72 57.03 -53.34 -11.57
CA PRO A 72 57.17 -51.95 -11.17
C PRO A 72 58.17 -51.28 -12.11
N GLN A 73 57.73 -50.24 -12.84
CA GLN A 73 58.59 -49.53 -13.79
C GLN A 73 59.88 -49.12 -13.08
N LYS A 74 61.01 -49.67 -13.53
CA LYS A 74 62.33 -49.23 -13.05
C LYS A 74 62.46 -47.77 -13.45
N LYS A 75 62.51 -46.86 -12.46
CA LYS A 75 62.82 -45.46 -12.71
C LYS A 75 64.14 -45.40 -13.46
N GLY A 76 64.12 -44.84 -14.67
CA GLY A 76 65.34 -44.54 -15.41
C GLY A 76 66.24 -43.61 -14.58
N ILE A 77 67.55 -43.78 -14.71
CA ILE A 77 68.53 -42.94 -14.00
C ILE A 77 68.42 -41.48 -14.48
N PHE A 78 67.97 -41.25 -15.71
CA PHE A 78 67.44 -39.97 -16.18
C PHE A 78 65.92 -39.91 -15.98
N GLY A 79 65.45 -38.82 -15.36
CA GLY A 79 64.14 -38.71 -14.70
C GLY A 79 62.88 -38.66 -15.59
N PHE A 80 62.92 -39.16 -16.82
CA PHE A 80 61.75 -39.21 -17.71
C PHE A 80 60.85 -40.40 -17.35
N SER A 81 59.96 -40.19 -16.39
CA SER A 81 58.92 -41.16 -16.04
C SER A 81 57.88 -41.25 -17.16
N LEU A 82 58.01 -42.22 -18.07
CA LEU A 82 57.03 -42.47 -19.13
C LEU A 82 55.69 -42.89 -18.53
N LYS A 83 54.80 -41.92 -18.36
CA LYS A 83 53.57 -41.97 -17.58
C LYS A 83 52.49 -42.74 -18.35
N SER A 84 52.68 -44.06 -18.52
CA SER A 84 51.61 -44.96 -18.98
C SER A 84 50.43 -44.82 -18.03
N GLU A 85 49.30 -44.34 -18.53
CA GLU A 85 48.16 -43.98 -17.69
C GLU A 85 47.61 -45.23 -16.98
N THR A 86 47.74 -45.28 -15.66
CA THR A 86 46.85 -46.12 -14.85
C THR A 86 45.44 -45.57 -15.04
N PRO A 87 44.50 -46.33 -15.62
CA PRO A 87 43.17 -45.81 -15.93
C PRO A 87 42.46 -45.40 -14.64
N VAL A 88 41.83 -44.23 -14.69
CA VAL A 88 41.32 -43.48 -13.52
C VAL A 88 40.18 -44.21 -12.79
N ASN A 89 39.60 -45.25 -13.40
CA ASN A 89 38.38 -45.90 -12.95
C ASN A 89 38.56 -47.08 -11.95
N GLY A 90 39.76 -47.31 -11.40
CA GLY A 90 39.99 -48.28 -10.32
C GLY A 90 39.88 -49.78 -10.67
N VAL A 91 39.34 -50.11 -11.84
CA VAL A 91 39.30 -51.47 -12.41
C VAL A 91 40.61 -51.76 -13.15
N ASP A 92 41.22 -52.92 -12.87
CA ASP A 92 42.40 -53.38 -13.60
C ASP A 92 42.09 -53.61 -15.09
N PRO A 93 42.84 -53.02 -16.03
CA PRO A 93 42.49 -52.97 -17.46
C PRO A 93 42.84 -54.25 -18.25
N VAL A 94 42.81 -55.42 -17.63
CA VAL A 94 43.03 -56.69 -18.32
C VAL A 94 41.78 -57.03 -19.14
N PRO A 95 41.86 -57.17 -20.48
CA PRO A 95 40.70 -57.55 -21.30
C PRO A 95 40.24 -58.98 -20.97
N VAL A 96 38.92 -59.19 -21.03
CA VAL A 96 38.27 -60.48 -20.70
C VAL A 96 38.88 -61.64 -21.48
N GLN A 97 39.24 -61.42 -22.74
CA GLN A 97 39.83 -62.42 -23.64
C GLN A 97 41.22 -62.89 -23.18
N LEU A 98 42.03 -62.01 -22.57
CA LEU A 98 43.34 -62.38 -22.01
C LEU A 98 43.16 -63.17 -20.70
N LEU A 99 42.16 -62.80 -19.90
CA LEU A 99 41.80 -63.57 -18.71
C LEU A 99 41.31 -64.97 -19.11
N GLU A 100 40.37 -65.10 -20.05
CA GLU A 100 39.86 -66.39 -20.55
C GLU A 100 40.98 -67.30 -21.10
N SER A 101 41.94 -66.74 -21.83
CA SER A 101 43.11 -67.49 -22.34
C SER A 101 43.97 -68.07 -21.20
N CYS A 102 44.16 -67.28 -20.13
CA CYS A 102 44.80 -67.76 -18.91
C CYS A 102 43.94 -68.79 -18.16
N LEU A 103 42.62 -68.59 -18.04
CA LEU A 103 41.73 -69.53 -17.34
C LEU A 103 41.75 -70.92 -17.99
N LYS A 104 41.66 -71.01 -19.32
CA LYS A 104 41.82 -72.27 -20.08
C LYS A 104 43.18 -72.94 -19.84
N SER A 105 44.22 -72.14 -19.60
CA SER A 105 45.56 -72.65 -19.26
C SER A 105 45.65 -73.13 -17.81
N LEU A 106 44.94 -72.51 -16.86
CA LEU A 106 44.85 -72.97 -15.46
C LEU A 106 43.95 -74.22 -15.33
N GLU A 107 42.91 -74.34 -16.14
CA GLU A 107 42.05 -75.52 -16.24
C GLU A 107 42.82 -76.78 -16.67
N SER A 108 43.87 -76.62 -17.51
CA SER A 108 44.65 -77.74 -18.06
C SER A 108 45.35 -78.65 -17.03
N ARG A 109 45.43 -78.27 -15.75
CA ARG A 109 45.99 -79.10 -14.68
C ARG A 109 45.22 -78.96 -13.36
N PRO A 110 44.74 -80.05 -12.72
CA PRO A 110 43.85 -79.99 -11.55
C PRO A 110 44.35 -79.12 -10.39
N GLN A 111 45.65 -79.14 -10.07
CA GLN A 111 46.18 -78.34 -8.95
C GLN A 111 46.18 -76.83 -9.23
N TRP A 112 46.30 -76.42 -10.50
CA TRP A 112 46.18 -75.02 -10.92
C TRP A 112 44.73 -74.54 -10.83
N TRP A 113 43.80 -75.35 -11.34
CA TRP A 113 42.36 -75.09 -11.24
C TRP A 113 41.84 -75.07 -9.79
N THR A 114 42.39 -75.92 -8.91
CA THR A 114 42.03 -75.96 -7.48
C THR A 114 42.42 -74.65 -6.77
N SER A 115 43.64 -74.16 -7.00
CA SER A 115 44.11 -72.87 -6.48
C SER A 115 43.25 -71.70 -7.00
N TYR A 116 42.95 -71.67 -8.30
CA TYR A 116 42.07 -70.67 -8.90
C TYR A 116 40.65 -70.69 -8.30
N SER A 117 40.01 -71.85 -8.23
CA SER A 117 38.61 -71.98 -7.80
C SER A 117 38.43 -71.65 -6.31
N ASN A 118 39.37 -72.08 -5.46
CA ASN A 118 39.46 -71.61 -4.06
C ASN A 118 39.62 -70.08 -3.99
N SER A 119 40.57 -69.52 -4.75
CA SER A 119 40.80 -68.08 -4.81
C SER A 119 39.55 -67.29 -5.25
N ARG A 120 38.75 -67.81 -6.18
CA ARG A 120 37.50 -67.17 -6.64
C ARG A 120 36.41 -67.16 -5.57
N GLN A 121 36.30 -68.23 -4.77
CA GLN A 121 35.37 -68.26 -3.64
C GLN A 121 35.76 -67.22 -2.57
N ASN A 122 37.05 -67.15 -2.22
CA ASN A 122 37.57 -66.13 -1.30
C ASN A 122 37.35 -64.70 -1.83
N ALA A 123 37.46 -64.51 -3.15
CA ALA A 123 37.21 -63.22 -3.80
C ALA A 123 35.78 -62.69 -3.60
N PHE A 124 34.78 -63.59 -3.58
CA PHE A 124 33.38 -63.22 -3.33
C PHE A 124 33.23 -62.57 -1.95
N VAL A 125 33.74 -63.24 -0.91
CA VAL A 125 33.64 -62.80 0.50
C VAL A 125 34.39 -61.49 0.72
N ILE A 126 35.63 -61.37 0.20
CA ILE A 126 36.44 -60.15 0.33
C ILE A 126 35.73 -58.96 -0.33
N CYS A 127 35.16 -59.14 -1.53
CA CYS A 127 34.43 -58.07 -2.22
C CYS A 127 33.11 -57.69 -1.54
N GLN A 128 32.41 -58.64 -0.92
CA GLN A 128 31.20 -58.32 -0.16
C GLN A 128 31.55 -57.49 1.08
N ALA A 129 32.55 -57.90 1.85
CA ALA A 129 33.01 -57.15 3.02
C ALA A 129 33.50 -55.73 2.65
N ALA A 130 34.36 -55.62 1.63
CA ALA A 130 34.92 -54.35 1.18
C ALA A 130 33.86 -53.36 0.66
N ARG A 131 32.77 -53.87 0.06
CA ARG A 131 31.62 -53.03 -0.34
C ARG A 131 30.76 -52.61 0.84
N THR A 132 30.42 -53.52 1.75
CA THR A 132 29.64 -53.19 2.96
C THR A 132 30.36 -52.16 3.84
N GLU A 133 31.69 -52.19 3.90
CA GLU A 133 32.51 -51.18 4.58
C GLU A 133 32.35 -49.78 3.95
N ASN A 134 32.40 -49.68 2.61
CA ASN A 134 32.18 -48.41 1.90
C ASN A 134 30.73 -47.91 2.07
N GLU A 135 29.74 -48.80 1.89
CA GLU A 135 28.32 -48.48 2.04
C GLU A 135 27.98 -47.96 3.46
N LYS A 136 28.66 -48.48 4.50
CA LYS A 136 28.60 -47.96 5.87
C LYS A 136 29.20 -46.56 6.01
N GLU A 137 30.37 -46.30 5.42
CA GLU A 137 31.03 -45.00 5.53
C GLU A 137 30.24 -43.89 4.80
N GLU A 138 29.60 -44.21 3.66
CA GLU A 138 28.67 -43.29 2.99
C GLU A 138 27.48 -42.93 3.90
N LEU A 139 26.86 -43.91 4.57
CA LEU A 139 25.75 -43.71 5.50
C LEU A 139 26.16 -42.88 6.73
N LEU A 140 27.34 -43.14 7.30
CA LEU A 140 27.85 -42.38 8.45
C LEU A 140 28.13 -40.91 8.10
N ASN A 141 28.65 -40.62 6.91
CA ASN A 141 28.87 -39.25 6.47
C ASN A 141 27.56 -38.51 6.15
N LEU A 142 26.55 -39.20 5.60
CA LEU A 142 25.20 -38.64 5.47
C LEU A 142 24.61 -38.29 6.83
N HIS A 143 24.70 -39.20 7.81
CA HIS A 143 24.19 -38.95 9.17
C HIS A 143 24.91 -37.77 9.85
N ARG A 144 26.25 -37.70 9.74
CA ARG A 144 27.05 -36.54 10.20
C ARG A 144 26.56 -35.23 9.58
N SER A 145 26.36 -35.20 8.26
CA SER A 145 25.87 -34.01 7.55
C SER A 145 24.48 -33.57 8.03
N VAL A 146 23.56 -34.51 8.25
CA VAL A 146 22.22 -34.22 8.80
C VAL A 146 22.28 -33.68 10.23
N VAL A 147 23.12 -34.26 11.10
CA VAL A 147 23.29 -33.79 12.49
C VAL A 147 23.90 -32.39 12.54
N GLU A 148 24.94 -32.13 11.74
CA GLU A 148 25.53 -30.79 11.62
C GLU A 148 24.54 -29.76 11.07
N GLY A 149 23.75 -30.13 10.06
CA GLY A 149 22.71 -29.28 9.49
C GLY A 149 21.63 -28.94 10.53
N SER A 150 21.15 -29.95 11.26
CA SER A 150 20.16 -29.78 12.32
C SER A 150 20.67 -28.88 13.45
N ASN A 151 21.94 -29.02 13.85
CA ASN A 151 22.54 -28.15 14.86
C ASN A 151 22.65 -26.69 14.37
N LYS A 152 23.10 -26.47 13.13
CA LYS A 152 23.18 -25.13 12.52
C LYS A 152 21.79 -24.49 12.40
N LEU A 153 20.76 -25.26 12.01
CA LEU A 153 19.37 -24.80 11.96
C LEU A 153 18.81 -24.47 13.35
N ASN A 154 19.09 -25.29 14.37
CA ASN A 154 18.68 -25.01 15.75
C ASN A 154 19.33 -23.74 16.30
N GLN A 155 20.63 -23.55 16.06
CA GLN A 155 21.35 -22.32 16.44
C GLN A 155 20.77 -21.08 15.73
N GLY A 156 20.53 -21.15 14.42
CA GLY A 156 19.93 -20.06 13.65
C GLY A 156 18.50 -19.74 14.10
N LEU A 157 17.69 -20.75 14.41
CA LEU A 157 16.34 -20.58 14.95
C LEU A 157 16.36 -19.94 16.35
N GLN A 158 17.26 -20.38 17.23
CA GLN A 158 17.42 -19.83 18.56
C GLN A 158 17.83 -18.35 18.53
N GLU A 159 18.74 -17.97 17.62
CA GLU A 159 19.17 -16.58 17.46
C GLU A 159 18.09 -15.71 16.79
N ALA A 160 17.35 -16.23 15.81
CA ALA A 160 16.20 -15.55 15.22
C ALA A 160 15.09 -15.28 16.26
N LEU A 161 14.76 -16.28 17.10
CA LEU A 161 13.81 -16.12 18.20
C LEU A 161 14.29 -15.11 19.25
N ARG A 162 15.59 -15.12 19.58
CA ARG A 162 16.21 -14.14 20.50
C ARG A 162 16.14 -12.71 19.94
N THR A 163 16.45 -12.55 18.65
CA THR A 163 16.40 -11.27 17.94
C THR A 163 14.97 -10.73 17.88
N ALA A 164 14.01 -11.55 17.44
CA ALA A 164 12.60 -11.16 17.37
C ALA A 164 12.02 -10.82 18.76
N ALA A 165 12.42 -11.52 19.83
CA ALA A 165 12.02 -11.19 21.19
C ALA A 165 12.56 -9.83 21.65
N ALA A 166 13.82 -9.51 21.35
CA ALA A 166 14.42 -8.21 21.66
C ALA A 166 13.76 -7.06 20.86
N GLU A 167 13.57 -7.26 19.56
CA GLU A 167 12.91 -6.31 18.66
C GLU A 167 11.44 -6.07 19.06
N SER A 168 10.74 -7.12 19.51
CA SER A 168 9.36 -7.02 20.02
C SER A 168 9.26 -6.15 21.28
N LEU A 169 10.25 -6.20 22.18
CA LEU A 169 10.29 -5.33 23.36
C LEU A 169 10.43 -3.85 22.96
N HIS A 170 11.30 -3.53 21.99
CA HIS A 170 11.45 -2.17 21.48
C HIS A 170 10.18 -1.66 20.79
N HIS A 171 9.57 -2.49 19.92
CA HIS A 171 8.28 -2.16 19.29
C HIS A 171 7.17 -1.95 20.31
N ARG A 172 7.08 -2.80 21.35
CA ARG A 172 6.08 -2.67 22.41
C ARG A 172 6.25 -1.40 23.23
N ALA A 173 7.50 -1.01 23.55
CA ALA A 173 7.77 0.25 24.24
C ALA A 173 7.35 1.46 23.39
N PHE A 174 7.73 1.48 22.11
CA PHE A 174 7.37 2.55 21.16
C PHE A 174 5.85 2.69 20.96
N VAL A 175 5.14 1.57 20.76
CA VAL A 175 3.67 1.55 20.63
C VAL A 175 3.00 1.99 21.94
N SER A 176 3.55 1.63 23.10
CA SER A 176 3.04 2.09 24.40
C SER A 176 3.16 3.61 24.56
N GLU A 177 4.28 4.20 24.14
CA GLU A 177 4.46 5.66 24.26
C GLU A 177 3.59 6.42 23.26
N ILE A 178 3.43 5.93 22.02
CA ILE A 178 2.44 6.49 21.07
C ILE A 178 1.01 6.38 21.63
N SER A 179 0.63 5.24 22.21
CA SER A 179 -0.70 5.08 22.80
C SER A 179 -0.95 6.05 23.96
N ASN A 180 0.08 6.32 24.76
CA ASN A 180 0.05 7.27 25.87
C ASN A 180 -0.02 8.73 25.37
N MET A 181 0.75 9.07 24.34
CA MET A 181 0.70 10.38 23.66
C MET A 181 -0.68 10.65 23.02
N ASN A 182 -1.25 9.66 22.32
CA ASN A 182 -2.59 9.76 21.74
C ASN A 182 -3.67 9.93 22.83
N ALA A 183 -3.58 9.21 23.95
CA ALA A 183 -4.51 9.36 25.06
C ALA A 183 -4.45 10.78 25.67
N ARG A 184 -3.24 11.34 25.84
CA ARG A 184 -3.05 12.72 26.29
C ARG A 184 -3.64 13.73 25.30
N LEU A 185 -3.40 13.56 23.99
CA LEU A 185 -3.94 14.47 22.95
C LEU A 185 -5.48 14.43 22.88
N VAL A 186 -6.11 13.27 23.04
CA VAL A 186 -7.58 13.16 23.11
C VAL A 186 -8.14 13.84 24.35
N HIS A 187 -7.47 13.73 25.51
CA HIS A 187 -7.86 14.45 26.73
C HIS A 187 -7.77 15.97 26.54
N ASP A 188 -6.64 16.46 26.03
CA ASP A 188 -6.35 17.88 25.79
C ASP A 188 -7.36 18.50 24.80
N MET A 189 -7.80 17.73 23.79
CA MET A 189 -8.88 18.11 22.88
C MET A 189 -10.26 18.20 23.57
N GLU A 190 -10.65 17.25 24.42
CA GLU A 190 -11.96 17.29 25.10
C GLU A 190 -11.99 18.37 26.21
N GLU A 191 -10.86 18.63 26.87
CA GLU A 191 -10.68 19.75 27.79
C GLU A 191 -10.80 21.10 27.06
N THR A 192 -10.08 21.28 25.95
CA THR A 192 -10.17 22.48 25.09
C THR A 192 -11.59 22.69 24.58
N ARG A 193 -12.27 21.62 24.13
CA ARG A 193 -13.67 21.62 23.69
C ARG A 193 -14.63 22.01 24.82
N SER A 194 -14.40 21.53 26.04
CA SER A 194 -15.19 21.86 27.22
C SER A 194 -15.01 23.33 27.62
N HIS A 195 -13.77 23.83 27.60
CA HIS A 195 -13.46 25.24 27.85
C HIS A 195 -14.07 26.17 26.78
N PHE A 196 -14.01 25.78 25.51
CA PHE A 196 -14.66 26.51 24.41
C PHE A 196 -16.19 26.53 24.53
N LYS A 197 -16.80 25.40 24.91
CA LYS A 197 -18.24 25.33 25.20
C LYS A 197 -18.64 26.27 26.33
N ALA A 198 -17.90 26.25 27.46
CA ALA A 198 -18.16 27.15 28.58
C ALA A 198 -17.99 28.64 28.22
N MET A 199 -17.00 28.97 27.37
CA MET A 199 -16.81 30.33 26.85
C MET A 199 -17.99 30.78 25.98
N ILE A 200 -18.52 29.90 25.12
CA ILE A 200 -19.72 30.16 24.31
C ILE A 200 -20.96 30.33 25.19
N GLU A 201 -21.20 29.43 26.15
CA GLU A 201 -22.36 29.50 27.06
C GLU A 201 -22.35 30.80 27.87
N LYS A 202 -21.18 31.22 28.36
CA LYS A 202 -21.01 32.52 29.03
C LYS A 202 -21.30 33.70 28.09
N ALA A 203 -20.80 33.66 26.85
CA ALA A 203 -21.03 34.72 25.87
C ALA A 203 -22.52 34.87 25.52
N PHE A 204 -23.26 33.78 25.36
CA PHE A 204 -24.72 33.82 25.16
C PHE A 204 -25.44 34.43 26.36
N TYR A 205 -25.07 34.07 27.60
CA TYR A 205 -25.67 34.62 28.81
C TYR A 205 -25.41 36.13 28.97
N GLU A 206 -24.23 36.61 28.60
CA GLU A 206 -23.90 38.04 28.53
C GLU A 206 -24.64 38.79 27.41
N ILE A 207 -25.00 38.12 26.31
CA ILE A 207 -25.82 38.71 25.23
C ILE A 207 -27.29 38.79 25.65
N GLU A 208 -27.84 37.71 26.21
CA GLU A 208 -29.26 37.61 26.61
C GLU A 208 -29.60 38.63 27.71
N SER A 209 -28.76 38.73 28.76
CA SER A 209 -28.92 39.72 29.82
C SER A 209 -28.87 41.17 29.33
N ARG A 210 -28.03 41.47 28.32
CA ARG A 210 -28.02 42.78 27.63
C ARG A 210 -29.28 42.99 26.78
N ALA A 211 -29.76 41.96 26.08
CA ALA A 211 -30.96 42.04 25.25
C ALA A 211 -32.21 42.35 26.10
N VAL A 212 -32.37 41.72 27.27
CA VAL A 212 -33.46 42.03 28.22
C VAL A 212 -33.43 43.50 28.65
N SER A 213 -32.26 44.06 28.90
CA SER A 213 -32.10 45.50 29.23
C SER A 213 -32.56 46.42 28.09
N ILE A 214 -32.24 46.06 26.83
CA ILE A 214 -32.69 46.80 25.64
C ILE A 214 -34.21 46.71 25.49
N VAL A 215 -34.81 45.52 25.64
CA VAL A 215 -36.28 45.32 25.54
C VAL A 215 -37.03 46.13 26.62
N ASN A 216 -36.53 46.13 27.86
CA ASN A 216 -37.10 46.94 28.94
C ASN A 216 -37.00 48.45 28.64
N THR A 217 -35.88 48.88 28.06
CA THR A 217 -35.69 50.28 27.64
C THR A 217 -36.70 50.68 26.56
N VAL A 218 -36.84 49.88 25.48
CA VAL A 218 -37.80 50.12 24.38
C VAL A 218 -39.25 50.14 24.90
N THR A 219 -39.61 49.20 25.78
CA THR A 219 -40.94 49.13 26.40
C THR A 219 -41.26 50.40 27.21
N SER A 220 -40.28 50.91 27.97
CA SER A 220 -40.44 52.15 28.74
C SER A 220 -40.62 53.40 27.85
N VAL A 221 -39.98 53.43 26.67
CA VAL A 221 -40.16 54.52 25.69
C VAL A 221 -41.53 54.43 25.02
N LEU A 222 -41.97 53.24 24.62
CA LEU A 222 -43.31 53.03 24.04
C LEU A 222 -44.43 53.49 25.00
N GLY A 223 -44.32 53.12 26.28
CA GLY A 223 -45.28 53.55 27.31
C GLY A 223 -45.34 55.07 27.49
N ARG A 224 -44.19 55.76 27.43
CA ARG A 224 -44.12 57.23 27.46
C ARG A 224 -44.77 57.89 26.23
N VAL A 225 -44.52 57.34 25.04
CA VAL A 225 -45.14 57.82 23.79
C VAL A 225 -46.66 57.65 23.84
N GLN A 226 -47.16 56.48 24.25
CA GLN A 226 -48.59 56.20 24.33
C GLN A 226 -49.29 57.08 25.39
N ALA A 227 -48.66 57.32 26.54
CA ALA A 227 -49.15 58.29 27.52
C ALA A 227 -49.24 59.71 26.92
N GLY A 228 -48.24 60.15 26.16
CA GLY A 228 -48.24 61.41 25.41
C GLY A 228 -49.43 61.55 24.45
N VAL A 229 -49.71 60.51 23.66
CA VAL A 229 -50.87 60.47 22.75
C VAL A 229 -52.19 60.64 23.50
N THR A 230 -52.39 59.95 24.64
CA THR A 230 -53.63 60.12 25.43
C THR A 230 -53.78 61.51 26.05
N ASN A 231 -52.68 62.25 26.25
CA ASN A 231 -52.74 63.62 26.74
C ASN A 231 -53.01 64.62 25.62
N LEU A 232 -52.51 64.38 24.40
CA LEU A 232 -52.87 65.16 23.21
C LEU A 232 -54.37 65.03 22.87
N ASP A 233 -54.95 63.82 22.97
CA ASP A 233 -56.41 63.61 22.81
C ASP A 233 -57.24 64.42 23.82
N LYS A 234 -56.81 64.48 25.09
CA LYS A 234 -57.46 65.33 26.12
C LYS A 234 -57.34 66.82 25.80
N VAL A 235 -56.22 67.28 25.25
CA VAL A 235 -56.05 68.68 24.81
C VAL A 235 -56.95 68.98 23.61
N LEU A 236 -57.02 68.09 22.62
CA LEU A 236 -57.88 68.24 21.44
C LEU A 236 -59.37 68.35 21.84
N LYS A 237 -59.83 67.51 22.77
CA LYS A 237 -61.20 67.57 23.32
C LYS A 237 -61.47 68.87 24.09
N ARG A 238 -60.49 69.42 24.82
CA ARG A 238 -60.60 70.75 25.45
C ARG A 238 -60.68 71.88 24.42
N LEU A 239 -59.96 71.79 23.30
CA LEU A 239 -60.03 72.78 22.22
C LEU A 239 -61.39 72.74 21.50
N GLN A 240 -62.00 71.56 21.31
CA GLN A 240 -63.36 71.45 20.77
C GLN A 240 -64.43 72.04 21.72
N ALA A 241 -64.26 71.86 23.04
CA ALA A 241 -65.13 72.50 24.03
C ALA A 241 -64.97 74.04 24.06
N LEU A 242 -63.77 74.55 23.74
CA LEU A 242 -63.52 75.99 23.64
C LEU A 242 -64.12 76.59 22.36
N ASP A 243 -63.97 75.94 21.20
CA ASP A 243 -64.56 76.35 19.92
C ASP A 243 -66.09 76.42 19.98
N THR A 244 -66.74 75.42 20.59
CA THR A 244 -68.19 75.42 20.81
C THR A 244 -68.64 76.54 21.75
N SER A 245 -67.90 76.79 22.84
CA SER A 245 -68.15 77.93 23.73
C SER A 245 -68.00 79.28 23.02
N LEU A 246 -66.99 79.45 22.16
CA LEU A 246 -66.77 80.69 21.39
C LEU A 246 -67.89 80.95 20.38
N LYS A 247 -68.41 79.92 19.71
CA LYS A 247 -69.58 80.03 18.83
C LYS A 247 -70.82 80.49 19.59
N GLU A 248 -71.02 80.00 20.81
CA GLU A 248 -72.12 80.47 21.67
C GLU A 248 -71.96 81.94 22.08
N PHE A 249 -70.75 82.37 22.47
CA PHE A 249 -70.46 83.79 22.74
C PHE A 249 -70.69 84.68 21.52
N GLN A 250 -70.30 84.23 20.31
CA GLN A 250 -70.47 84.99 19.08
C GLN A 250 -71.95 85.18 18.72
N LEU A 251 -72.77 84.14 18.84
CA LEU A 251 -74.23 84.23 18.65
C LEU A 251 -74.89 85.17 19.67
N ARG A 252 -74.46 85.14 20.93
CA ARG A 252 -74.95 86.07 21.97
C ARG A 252 -74.58 87.52 21.61
N ALA A 253 -73.34 87.79 21.22
CA ALA A 253 -72.88 89.13 20.84
C ALA A 253 -73.64 89.69 19.62
N GLU A 254 -73.86 88.86 18.60
CA GLU A 254 -74.64 89.22 17.40
C GLU A 254 -76.11 89.55 17.74
N SER A 255 -76.74 88.76 18.63
CA SER A 255 -78.10 89.02 19.11
C SER A 255 -78.22 90.34 19.89
N LEU A 256 -77.19 90.69 20.67
CA LEU A 256 -77.14 91.92 21.46
C LEU A 256 -76.99 93.14 20.55
N HIS A 257 -76.09 93.08 19.57
CA HIS A 257 -75.87 94.14 18.59
C HIS A 257 -77.14 94.42 17.76
N LYS A 258 -77.83 93.36 17.31
CA LYS A 258 -79.09 93.48 16.57
C LYS A 258 -80.21 94.12 17.40
N SER A 259 -80.28 93.83 18.70
CA SER A 259 -81.28 94.41 19.61
C SER A 259 -80.99 95.89 19.89
N GLN A 260 -79.72 96.25 20.07
CA GLN A 260 -79.28 97.62 20.39
C GLN A 260 -79.54 98.60 19.24
N LEU A 261 -79.45 98.15 17.98
CA LEU A 261 -79.67 98.98 16.79
C LEU A 261 -81.15 99.34 16.56
N GLN A 262 -82.08 98.62 17.22
CA GLN A 262 -83.53 98.80 17.06
C GLN A 262 -84.18 99.69 18.14
N GLN A 263 -83.39 100.27 19.05
CA GLN A 263 -83.89 101.03 20.21
C GLN A 263 -83.24 102.43 20.35
N SER A 264 -83.09 103.15 19.23
CA SER A 264 -82.49 104.50 19.21
C SER A 264 -83.17 105.44 18.20
N GLU A 265 -84.50 105.48 18.21
CA GLU A 265 -85.30 106.54 17.57
C GLU A 265 -86.21 107.18 18.62
N ALA A 266 -86.41 108.50 18.52
CA ALA A 266 -87.08 109.39 19.49
C ALA A 266 -86.44 109.51 20.90
N VAL A 267 -85.65 110.58 21.11
CA VAL A 267 -86.09 111.78 21.85
C VAL A 267 -85.05 112.91 21.69
N GLU A 268 -85.52 114.16 21.66
CA GLU A 268 -84.73 115.39 21.48
C GLU A 268 -83.99 115.80 22.79
N PHE A 269 -83.15 116.84 22.91
CA PHE A 269 -83.08 118.13 22.19
C PHE A 269 -81.68 118.79 22.31
N GLN A 270 -81.54 120.00 21.75
CA GLN A 270 -80.46 120.99 22.00
C GLN A 270 -79.11 120.84 21.27
N SER A 271 -79.17 120.92 19.94
CA SER A 271 -78.42 121.90 19.12
C SER A 271 -77.05 122.45 19.60
N ARG A 272 -76.00 122.27 18.79
CA ARG A 272 -75.35 123.32 17.93
C ARG A 272 -73.97 122.90 17.39
N LEU A 273 -73.71 123.24 16.11
CA LEU A 273 -72.39 123.38 15.45
C LEU A 273 -71.56 122.07 15.29
N GLN A 274 -71.36 121.56 14.07
CA GLN A 274 -70.27 121.89 13.10
C GLN A 274 -68.86 121.38 13.52
N GLU A 275 -68.01 120.79 12.66
CA GLU A 275 -68.16 120.26 11.29
C GLU A 275 -66.88 119.50 10.85
N LYS A 276 -66.97 118.45 9.99
CA LYS A 276 -65.97 118.08 8.92
C LYS A 276 -64.52 117.63 9.32
N LEU A 277 -63.64 116.95 8.53
CA LEU A 277 -63.66 116.28 7.19
C LEU A 277 -62.41 115.32 6.94
N GLN A 278 -62.59 114.15 6.28
CA GLN A 278 -61.71 113.36 5.33
C GLN A 278 -60.21 112.84 5.51
N THR A 279 -60.00 111.56 5.10
CA THR A 279 -58.86 110.92 4.30
C THR A 279 -57.44 110.69 4.92
N SER A 280 -56.44 109.96 4.36
CA SER A 280 -56.15 109.36 3.00
C SER A 280 -55.41 107.95 2.99
N VAL A 281 -54.65 107.57 1.91
CA VAL A 281 -54.55 106.16 1.37
C VAL A 281 -53.26 105.77 0.51
N GLN A 282 -52.78 104.48 0.56
CA GLN A 282 -52.01 103.62 -0.45
C GLN A 282 -50.46 103.62 -0.76
N ILE A 283 -49.99 102.63 -1.60
CA ILE A 283 -48.71 102.42 -2.43
C ILE A 283 -47.55 101.52 -1.83
N SER A 284 -46.74 100.63 -2.50
CA SER A 284 -46.78 99.82 -3.78
C SER A 284 -45.83 98.53 -3.88
N GLN A 285 -44.87 98.39 -4.84
CA GLN A 285 -44.44 97.13 -5.59
C GLN A 285 -42.98 97.15 -6.20
N ALA A 286 -42.34 96.16 -6.91
CA ALA A 286 -42.28 94.66 -6.98
C ALA A 286 -41.29 94.08 -8.10
N LEU A 287 -41.01 92.74 -8.17
CA LEU A 287 -40.41 91.90 -9.28
C LEU A 287 -38.87 91.97 -9.63
N LEU A 288 -38.29 91.29 -10.67
CA LEU A 288 -37.97 89.83 -10.93
C LEU A 288 -37.07 89.61 -12.22
N ASP A 289 -36.27 88.51 -12.32
CA ASP A 289 -35.62 87.86 -13.52
C ASP A 289 -34.38 88.55 -14.21
N LYS A 290 -33.51 87.94 -15.07
CA LYS A 290 -33.71 86.98 -16.21
C LYS A 290 -32.39 86.38 -16.85
N ALA A 291 -32.46 85.18 -17.48
CA ALA A 291 -31.64 84.56 -18.59
C ALA A 291 -30.08 84.46 -18.55
N ALA A 292 -29.32 83.52 -19.17
CA ALA A 292 -29.49 82.37 -20.09
C ALA A 292 -29.09 82.53 -21.60
N ALA A 293 -27.92 81.96 -22.00
CA ALA A 293 -27.39 81.66 -23.37
C ALA A 293 -25.94 81.10 -23.25
N THR A 294 -25.27 80.34 -24.14
CA THR A 294 -25.63 79.54 -25.35
C THR A 294 -24.56 78.46 -25.64
N ALA A 295 -25.02 77.23 -25.89
CA ALA A 295 -24.75 76.35 -27.06
C ALA A 295 -23.37 76.24 -27.76
N ALA A 296 -22.79 75.04 -27.64
CA ALA A 296 -22.32 74.12 -28.72
C ALA A 296 -21.13 74.46 -29.68
N ASN A 297 -20.04 73.71 -29.45
CA ASN A 297 -19.34 72.82 -30.40
C ASN A 297 -18.40 73.37 -31.51
N LEU A 298 -17.10 73.04 -31.40
CA LEU A 298 -16.18 72.51 -32.43
C LEU A 298 -14.81 72.20 -31.74
N GLN A 299 -13.83 71.44 -32.24
CA GLN A 299 -13.75 70.15 -32.97
C GLN A 299 -12.25 69.91 -33.28
N ALA A 300 -11.79 68.65 -33.24
CA ALA A 300 -10.53 68.15 -33.85
C ALA A 300 -9.16 68.53 -33.24
N MET A 301 -8.19 67.66 -33.56
CA MET A 301 -6.74 67.70 -33.30
C MET A 301 -6.32 67.53 -31.82
N ILE A 302 -5.36 66.65 -31.49
CA ILE A 302 -4.66 65.62 -32.32
C ILE A 302 -4.17 64.48 -31.40
N ASP A 303 -3.70 63.37 -31.97
CA ASP A 303 -2.98 62.30 -31.25
C ASP A 303 -1.79 62.89 -30.44
N GLU A 304 -1.41 62.36 -29.28
CA GLU A 304 -0.57 61.16 -29.21
C GLU A 304 -0.45 60.64 -27.76
N THR A 305 -0.18 59.33 -27.64
CA THR A 305 0.02 58.49 -26.45
C THR A 305 0.24 59.19 -25.08
N SER A 306 -0.39 58.73 -24.00
CA SER A 306 -0.25 57.35 -23.53
C SER A 306 -1.16 56.98 -22.33
N ALA A 307 -1.10 55.70 -21.95
CA ALA A 307 -1.47 55.13 -20.64
C ALA A 307 -2.97 54.93 -20.27
N ARG A 308 -3.36 53.65 -20.38
CA ARG A 308 -4.21 52.87 -19.46
C ARG A 308 -5.75 52.80 -19.66
N TYR A 309 -6.08 51.64 -20.21
CA TYR A 309 -7.06 50.66 -19.70
C TYR A 309 -8.51 50.77 -20.19
N LYS A 310 -9.05 49.60 -20.56
CA LYS A 310 -10.39 49.40 -21.14
C LYS A 310 -11.34 48.88 -20.08
N ASP A 311 -12.65 49.02 -20.32
CA ASP A 311 -13.58 47.98 -19.90
C ASP A 311 -14.79 47.83 -20.83
N THR A 312 -15.00 46.61 -21.37
CA THR A 312 -16.24 46.09 -22.04
C THR A 312 -16.89 46.89 -23.22
N PRO A 313 -17.99 46.42 -23.87
CA PRO A 313 -18.52 45.05 -24.03
C PRO A 313 -18.80 44.60 -25.50
N ALA A 314 -18.90 43.26 -25.68
CA ALA A 314 -19.79 42.49 -26.57
C ALA A 314 -19.95 42.77 -28.09
N LEU A 315 -19.70 41.74 -28.93
CA LEU A 315 -20.69 41.09 -29.84
C LEU A 315 -20.11 39.92 -30.69
N ARG A 316 -20.62 38.68 -30.47
CA ARG A 316 -20.95 37.55 -31.41
C ARG A 316 -20.02 37.13 -32.60
N PRO A 317 -20.17 35.91 -33.21
CA PRO A 317 -20.63 34.60 -32.68
C PRO A 317 -19.94 33.32 -33.29
N LEU A 318 -20.44 32.13 -32.89
CA LEU A 318 -20.58 30.84 -33.65
C LEU A 318 -19.46 29.76 -33.71
N PHE A 319 -19.93 28.49 -33.54
CA PHE A 319 -19.33 27.16 -33.84
C PHE A 319 -18.04 26.75 -33.04
N SER A 320 -17.74 25.47 -32.70
CA SER A 320 -18.38 24.17 -32.99
C SER A 320 -18.19 23.09 -31.87
N THR A 321 -19.05 22.08 -31.90
CA THR A 321 -18.97 20.65 -31.45
C THR A 321 -17.87 20.07 -30.51
N SER A 322 -18.36 19.25 -29.54
CA SER A 322 -17.85 17.93 -29.08
C SER A 322 -16.83 17.79 -27.93
N PHE A 323 -16.87 16.58 -27.32
CA PHE A 323 -15.99 16.02 -26.25
C PHE A 323 -16.21 16.58 -24.82
N SER A 324 -16.10 15.82 -23.71
CA SER A 324 -15.77 14.39 -23.54
C SER A 324 -16.44 13.71 -22.32
N TRP A 325 -16.32 12.39 -22.29
CA TRP A 325 -17.03 11.40 -21.46
C TRP A 325 -16.37 11.16 -20.08
N THR A 326 -16.12 12.22 -19.29
CA THR A 326 -15.30 12.14 -18.06
C THR A 326 -16.06 12.11 -16.72
N PHE A 327 -17.40 12.17 -16.72
CA PHE A 327 -18.20 12.18 -15.47
C PHE A 327 -18.75 10.82 -15.01
N PHE A 328 -18.92 9.84 -15.91
CA PHE A 328 -19.51 8.54 -15.52
C PHE A 328 -18.51 7.53 -14.94
N GLY A 329 -17.22 7.62 -15.27
CA GLY A 329 -16.19 6.73 -14.73
C GLY A 329 -15.94 6.90 -13.23
N LEU A 330 -15.94 8.14 -12.75
CA LEU A 330 -15.71 8.48 -11.33
C LEU A 330 -16.90 8.16 -10.42
N LEU A 331 -18.11 8.06 -10.96
CA LEU A 331 -19.29 7.67 -10.17
C LEU A 331 -19.36 6.16 -9.91
N LEU A 332 -18.86 5.34 -10.85
CA LEU A 332 -18.89 3.87 -10.74
C LEU A 332 -17.81 3.31 -9.82
N SER A 333 -16.63 3.93 -9.74
CA SER A 333 -15.55 3.50 -8.84
C SER A 333 -15.91 3.67 -7.35
N LEU A 334 -16.70 4.69 -7.01
CA LEU A 334 -17.17 4.94 -5.64
C LEU A 334 -18.26 3.96 -5.17
N ILE A 335 -19.02 3.34 -6.08
CA ILE A 335 -20.06 2.37 -5.73
C ILE A 335 -19.47 0.96 -5.51
N ALA A 336 -18.37 0.63 -6.20
CA ALA A 336 -17.71 -0.66 -6.09
C ALA A 336 -17.00 -0.89 -4.73
N SER A 337 -16.56 0.17 -4.05
CA SER A 337 -15.71 0.07 -2.85
C SER A 337 -16.44 -0.26 -1.54
N HIS A 338 -17.78 -0.18 -1.51
CA HIS A 338 -18.56 -0.29 -0.26
C HIS A 338 -19.44 -1.54 -0.14
N ASN A 339 -19.57 -2.37 -1.19
CA ASN A 339 -20.45 -3.55 -1.16
C ASN A 339 -19.86 -4.76 -1.93
N VAL A 340 -18.90 -5.45 -1.30
CA VAL A 340 -18.26 -6.69 -1.85
C VAL A 340 -19.29 -7.75 -2.27
N LYS A 341 -20.44 -7.84 -1.57
CA LYS A 341 -21.52 -8.79 -1.90
C LYS A 341 -22.19 -8.50 -3.26
N PHE A 342 -22.19 -7.25 -3.74
CA PHE A 342 -22.74 -6.89 -5.06
C PHE A 342 -21.77 -7.19 -6.21
N ALA A 343 -20.45 -7.04 -6.00
CA ALA A 343 -19.45 -7.38 -7.01
C ALA A 343 -19.52 -8.88 -7.38
N LEU A 344 -19.73 -9.75 -6.38
CA LEU A 344 -19.87 -11.20 -6.57
C LEU A 344 -21.16 -11.57 -7.33
N ALA A 345 -22.26 -10.85 -7.10
CA ALA A 345 -23.50 -11.04 -7.85
C ALA A 345 -23.36 -10.65 -9.34
N MET A 346 -22.67 -9.54 -9.63
CA MET A 346 -22.44 -9.10 -11.01
C MET A 346 -21.55 -10.05 -11.82
N LEU A 347 -20.57 -10.70 -11.19
CA LEU A 347 -19.76 -11.75 -11.82
C LEU A 347 -20.57 -13.01 -12.19
N ILE A 348 -21.55 -13.38 -11.38
CA ILE A 348 -22.45 -14.51 -11.68
C ILE A 348 -23.38 -14.18 -12.86
N ILE A 349 -23.82 -12.92 -12.97
CA ILE A 349 -24.68 -12.46 -14.07
C ILE A 349 -23.90 -12.32 -15.38
N SER A 350 -22.65 -11.84 -15.37
CA SER A 350 -21.81 -11.80 -16.57
C SER A 350 -21.40 -13.20 -17.04
N ALA A 351 -21.03 -14.10 -16.13
CA ALA A 351 -20.72 -15.49 -16.45
C ALA A 351 -21.91 -16.26 -17.06
N ARG A 352 -23.15 -15.98 -16.64
CA ARG A 352 -24.35 -16.58 -17.24
C ARG A 352 -24.71 -16.06 -18.65
N LYS A 353 -24.09 -14.98 -19.14
CA LYS A 353 -24.44 -14.37 -20.44
C LYS A 353 -23.54 -14.80 -21.61
N TYR A 354 -22.66 -15.78 -21.40
CA TYR A 354 -21.71 -16.28 -22.42
C TYR A 354 -21.82 -17.79 -22.70
N GLN A 355 -22.93 -18.43 -22.29
CA GLN A 355 -23.12 -19.88 -22.38
C GLN A 355 -24.37 -20.22 -23.22
N TYR A 356 -24.17 -20.52 -24.51
CA TYR A 356 -25.18 -20.99 -25.49
C TYR A 356 -26.22 -19.90 -25.91
N PRO A 357 -26.81 -19.93 -27.13
CA PRO A 357 -27.29 -21.11 -27.87
C PRO A 357 -26.46 -21.58 -29.09
N GLN A 358 -26.42 -22.90 -29.24
CA GLN A 358 -26.06 -23.66 -30.43
C GLN A 358 -27.01 -24.87 -30.43
N LEU A 359 -28.11 -24.83 -31.19
CA LEU A 359 -29.01 -25.96 -31.50
C LEU A 359 -30.22 -25.51 -32.35
N MET A 360 -30.06 -25.42 -33.68
CA MET A 360 -31.15 -25.67 -34.64
C MET A 360 -30.63 -25.79 -36.08
N SER A 361 -30.46 -27.02 -36.56
CA SER A 361 -30.88 -27.41 -37.91
C SER A 361 -30.89 -28.93 -38.03
N CYS A 362 -32.06 -29.51 -38.30
CA CYS A 362 -32.21 -30.86 -38.82
C CYS A 362 -33.09 -30.78 -40.07
N ASN A 363 -32.46 -30.85 -41.23
CA ASN A 363 -32.91 -31.46 -42.48
C ASN A 363 -31.76 -31.40 -43.49
#